data_AF-A0A9D9RZ12-F1
#
_entry.id   AF-A0A9D9RZ12-F1
#
_cell.length_a   1.000
_cell.length_b   1.000
_cell.length_c   1.000
_cell.angle_alpha   90.00
_cell.angle_beta   90.00
_cell.angle_gamma   90.00
#
_symmetry.space_group_name_H-M   'P 1'
#
loop_
_entity.id
_entity.type
_entity.pdbx_description
1 polymer ?
#
loop_
_entity_poly.entity_id
_entity_poly.type
_entity_poly.pdbx_seq_one_letter_code
_entity_poly.pdbx_strand_id
1 'polypeptide(L)'
;MKDYYGLLGVSPDVTTELIKTAYRKKAAQFHPDRNTAPDAATKFREVQEAYEVLADVDRRKVYDETRRSSLIDDPLAVAREIWSNHLGKMQQ
;
A
#
# COMPACT_ATOMS: atom_id res chain seq x y z
N MET A 1 -7.67 -8.67 0.42
CA MET A 1 -6.21 -8.77 0.61
C MET A 1 -5.68 -7.35 0.61
N LYS A 2 -4.89 -6.91 1.60
CA LYS A 2 -4.49 -5.50 1.67
C LYS A 2 -3.75 -5.08 0.39
N ASP A 3 -4.12 -3.94 -0.18
CA ASP A 3 -3.46 -3.36 -1.35
C ASP A 3 -2.19 -2.59 -0.95
N TYR A 4 -1.07 -3.29 -0.77
CA TYR A 4 0.20 -2.68 -0.40
C TYR A 4 0.72 -1.67 -1.43
N TYR A 5 0.44 -1.88 -2.72
CA TYR A 5 0.79 -0.92 -3.78
C TYR A 5 -0.05 0.35 -3.66
N GLY A 6 -1.36 0.23 -3.39
CA GLY A 6 -2.26 1.34 -3.13
C GLY A 6 -1.90 2.15 -1.88
N LEU A 7 -1.48 1.47 -0.80
CA LEU A 7 -1.01 2.10 0.44
C LEU A 7 0.23 2.97 0.21
N LEU A 8 1.20 2.49 -0.57
CA LEU A 8 2.36 3.28 -0.99
C LEU A 8 2.03 4.30 -2.10
N GLY A 9 0.93 4.09 -2.82
CA GLY A 9 0.49 4.93 -3.93
C GLY A 9 1.33 4.75 -5.19
N VAL A 10 1.76 3.53 -5.49
CA VAL A 10 2.58 3.18 -6.65
C VAL A 10 1.92 2.09 -7.49
N SER A 11 2.31 1.98 -8.78
CA SER A 11 1.86 0.86 -9.63
C SER A 11 2.51 -0.46 -9.19
N PRO A 12 1.88 -1.63 -9.38
CA PRO A 12 2.53 -2.93 -9.22
C PRO A 12 3.79 -3.13 -10.06
N ASP A 13 3.96 -2.37 -11.15
CA ASP A 13 5.05 -2.53 -12.11
C ASP A 13 6.31 -1.71 -11.75
N VAL A 14 6.30 -0.99 -10.64
CA VAL A 14 7.43 -0.12 -10.26
C VAL A 14 8.64 -0.91 -9.73
N THR A 15 9.81 -0.28 -9.85
CA THR A 15 11.07 -0.80 -9.30
C THR A 15 11.09 -0.72 -7.76
N THR A 16 11.93 -1.56 -7.14
CA THR A 16 12.16 -1.54 -5.68
C THR A 16 12.67 -0.19 -5.19
N GLU A 17 13.41 0.54 -6.02
CA GLU A 17 13.91 1.89 -5.70
C GLU A 17 12.77 2.91 -5.58
N LEU A 18 11.78 2.82 -6.47
CA LEU A 18 10.57 3.65 -6.41
C LEU A 18 9.71 3.28 -5.20
N ILE A 19 9.58 1.98 -4.87
CA ILE A 19 8.92 1.52 -3.63
C ILE A 19 9.58 2.14 -2.40
N LYS A 20 10.91 2.06 -2.31
CA LYS A 20 11.68 2.66 -1.20
C LYS A 20 11.48 4.18 -1.13
N THR A 21 11.38 4.84 -2.28
CA THR A 21 11.19 6.29 -2.33
C THR A 21 9.78 6.70 -1.93
N ALA A 22 8.76 5.96 -2.38
CA ALA A 22 7.38 6.16 -1.96
C ALA A 22 7.20 5.94 -0.45
N TYR A 23 7.80 4.88 0.10
CA TYR A 23 7.83 4.62 1.54
C TYR A 23 8.41 5.80 2.33
N ARG A 24 9.60 6.30 1.96
CA ARG A 24 10.22 7.45 2.67
C ARG A 24 9.31 8.68 2.68
N LYS A 25 8.65 8.97 1.55
CA LYS A 25 7.71 10.10 1.44
C LYS A 25 6.49 9.91 2.35
N LYS A 26 5.91 8.71 2.37
CA LYS A 26 4.73 8.37 3.18
C LYS A 26 5.05 8.30 4.67
N ALA A 27 6.19 7.71 5.05
CA ALA A 27 6.67 7.66 6.41
C ALA A 27 6.88 9.06 6.98
N ALA A 28 7.46 9.98 6.20
CA ALA A 28 7.60 11.38 6.61
C ALA A 28 6.24 12.10 6.74
N GLN A 29 5.25 11.75 5.91
CA GLN A 29 3.89 12.31 5.95
C GLN A 29 3.09 11.84 7.18
N PHE A 30 3.28 10.59 7.61
CA PHE A 30 2.52 9.98 8.71
C PHE A 30 3.30 9.85 10.01
N HIS A 31 4.52 10.42 10.08
CA HIS A 31 5.34 10.36 11.28
C HIS A 31 4.61 10.99 12.48
N PRO A 32 4.51 10.30 13.63
CA PRO A 32 3.74 10.80 14.78
C PRO A 32 4.26 12.14 15.32
N ASP A 33 5.57 12.40 15.24
CA ASP A 33 6.14 13.68 15.65
C ASP A 33 5.70 14.88 14.80
N ARG A 34 5.25 14.65 13.56
CA ARG A 34 4.92 15.71 12.59
C ARG A 34 3.43 15.71 12.22
N ASN A 35 2.73 14.63 12.50
CA ASN A 35 1.33 14.43 12.15
C ASN A 35 0.54 14.03 13.40
N THR A 36 -0.27 14.98 13.90
CA THR A 36 -1.09 14.82 15.10
C THR A 36 -2.48 14.24 14.81
N ALA A 37 -2.76 13.85 13.56
CA ALA A 37 -4.04 13.22 13.22
C ALA A 37 -4.20 11.90 13.99
N PRO A 38 -5.42 11.59 14.47
CA PRO A 38 -5.67 10.39 15.27
C PRO A 38 -5.38 9.08 14.50
N ASP A 39 -5.36 9.13 13.17
CA ASP A 39 -5.09 8.01 12.29
C ASP A 39 -3.64 7.95 11.78
N ALA A 40 -2.77 8.90 12.15
CA ALA A 40 -1.40 8.97 11.67
C ALA A 40 -0.61 7.71 12.03
N ALA A 41 -0.72 7.23 13.27
CA ALA A 41 -0.05 6.02 13.72
C ALA A 41 -0.52 4.76 12.97
N THR A 42 -1.82 4.67 12.66
CA THR A 42 -2.39 3.58 11.88
C THR A 42 -1.88 3.61 10.45
N LYS A 43 -1.96 4.76 9.77
CA LYS A 43 -1.46 4.95 8.41
C LYS A 43 0.04 4.69 8.30
N PHE A 44 0.82 5.11 9.30
CA PHE A 44 2.25 4.84 9.38
C PHE A 44 2.52 3.33 9.43
N ARG A 45 1.80 2.60 10.28
CA ARG A 45 1.93 1.14 10.41
C ARG A 45 1.57 0.42 9.11
N GLU A 46 0.50 0.83 8.44
CA GLU A 46 0.09 0.25 7.15
C GLU A 46 1.13 0.48 6.05
N VAL A 47 1.70 1.69 5.99
CA VAL A 47 2.79 2.03 5.06
C VAL A 47 4.06 1.23 5.36
N GLN A 48 4.37 1.00 6.65
CA GLN A 48 5.50 0.18 7.06
C GLN A 48 5.31 -1.28 6.66
N GLU A 49 4.15 -1.86 6.94
CA GLU A 49 3.79 -3.24 6.55
C GLU A 49 3.88 -3.42 5.03
N ALA A 50 3.35 -2.47 4.26
CA ALA A 50 3.46 -2.47 2.80
C ALA A 50 4.91 -2.47 2.33
N TYR A 51 5.77 -1.65 2.94
CA TYR A 51 7.18 -1.58 2.59
C TYR A 51 7.94 -2.87 2.95
N GLU A 52 7.69 -3.46 4.13
CA GLU A 52 8.33 -4.71 4.56
C GLU A 52 8.06 -5.88 3.62
N VAL A 53 6.89 -5.91 2.99
CA VAL A 53 6.54 -6.95 2.00
C VAL A 53 7.09 -6.61 0.62
N LEU A 54 6.93 -5.36 0.16
CA LEU A 54 7.25 -4.98 -1.22
C LEU A 54 8.74 -4.68 -1.47
N ALA A 55 9.52 -4.37 -0.43
CA ALA A 55 10.95 -4.09 -0.56
C ALA A 55 11.80 -5.36 -0.71
N ASP A 56 11.32 -6.48 -0.20
CA ASP A 56 11.96 -7.79 -0.31
C ASP A 56 11.42 -8.51 -1.55
N VAL A 57 12.32 -8.95 -2.43
CA VAL A 57 11.96 -9.52 -3.73
C VAL A 57 11.19 -10.84 -3.57
N ASP A 58 11.59 -11.69 -2.62
CA ASP A 58 10.97 -12.99 -2.40
C ASP A 58 9.59 -12.82 -1.75
N ARG A 59 9.48 -11.93 -0.76
CA ARG A 59 8.19 -11.61 -0.14
C ARG A 59 7.23 -10.94 -1.12
N ARG A 60 7.73 -10.01 -1.95
CA ARG A 60 6.94 -9.36 -3.00
C ARG A 60 6.41 -10.39 -4.00
N LYS A 61 7.23 -11.37 -4.39
CA LYS A 61 6.81 -12.44 -5.31
C LYS A 61 5.67 -13.27 -4.73
N VAL A 62 5.80 -13.73 -3.48
CA VAL A 62 4.74 -14.49 -2.79
C VAL A 62 3.45 -13.66 -2.66
N TYR A 63 3.59 -12.38 -2.33
CA TYR A 63 2.47 -11.45 -2.27
C TYR A 63 1.80 -11.28 -3.63
N ASP A 64 2.56 -11.10 -4.71
CA ASP A 64 2.05 -10.92 -6.07
C ASP A 64 1.35 -12.20 -6.59
N GLU A 65 1.87 -13.38 -6.27
CA GLU A 65 1.22 -14.67 -6.57
C GLU A 65 -0.11 -14.81 -5.85
N THR A 66 -0.14 -14.52 -4.54
CA THR A 66 -1.37 -14.58 -3.73
C THR A 66 -2.41 -13.54 -4.18
N ARG A 67 -1.94 -12.32 -4.51
CA ARG A 67 -2.78 -11.23 -5.04
C ARG A 67 -3.40 -11.60 -6.38
N ARG A 68 -2.62 -12.24 -7.26
CA ARG A 68 -3.11 -12.71 -8.55
C ARG A 68 -4.17 -13.81 -8.39
N SER A 69 -3.96 -14.77 -7.48
CA SER A 69 -4.96 -15.80 -7.18
C SER A 69 -6.25 -15.17 -6.64
N SER A 70 -6.13 -14.26 -5.67
CA SER A 70 -7.29 -13.59 -5.06
C SER A 70 -8.12 -12.77 -6.07
N LEU A 71 -7.47 -12.18 -7.08
CA LEU A 71 -8.13 -11.47 -8.18
C LEU A 71 -8.96 -12.38 -9.09
N ILE A 72 -8.58 -13.65 -9.19
CA ILE A 72 -9.28 -14.66 -10.00
C ILE A 72 -10.49 -15.19 -9.22
N ASP A 73 -10.38 -15.30 -7.89
CA ASP A 73 -11.40 -15.90 -7.03
C ASP A 73 -12.60 -14.96 -6.76
N ASP A 74 -12.37 -13.65 -6.56
CA ASP A 74 -13.44 -12.66 -6.39
C ASP A 74 -13.08 -11.29 -7.02
N PRO A 75 -13.25 -11.16 -8.35
CA PRO A 75 -12.87 -9.96 -9.09
C PRO A 75 -13.67 -8.70 -8.69
N LEU A 76 -14.90 -8.86 -8.21
CA LEU A 76 -15.78 -7.73 -7.83
C LEU A 76 -15.43 -7.16 -6.46
N ALA A 77 -15.08 -8.00 -5.48
CA ALA A 77 -14.60 -7.53 -4.19
C ALA A 77 -13.30 -6.74 -4.33
N VAL A 78 -12.35 -7.24 -5.13
CA VAL A 78 -11.06 -6.56 -5.34
C VAL A 78 -11.22 -5.24 -6.09
N ALA A 79 -12.08 -5.20 -7.13
CA ALA A 79 -12.38 -3.95 -7.82
C ALA A 79 -12.97 -2.89 -6.88
N ARG A 80 -13.86 -3.27 -5.95
CA ARG A 80 -14.43 -2.36 -4.95
C ARG A 80 -13.37 -1.84 -3.96
N GLU A 81 -12.46 -2.69 -3.51
CA GLU A 81 -11.37 -2.30 -2.59
C GLU A 81 -10.40 -1.30 -3.25
N ILE A 82 -10.02 -1.55 -4.51
CA ILE A 82 -9.17 -0.64 -5.30
C ILE A 82 -9.87 0.71 -5.52
N TRP A 83 -11.16 0.70 -5.90
CA TRP A 83 -11.93 1.92 -6.10
C TRP A 83 -12.12 2.71 -4.80
N SER A 84 -12.36 2.05 -3.67
CA SER A 84 -12.49 2.71 -2.36
C SER A 84 -11.18 3.41 -1.97
N ASN A 85 -10.03 2.75 -2.15
CA ASN A 85 -8.72 3.33 -1.86
C ASN A 85 -8.35 4.50 -2.79
N HIS A 86 -8.93 4.56 -3.99
CA HIS A 86 -8.72 5.65 -4.94
C HIS A 86 -9.70 6.82 -4.75
N LEU A 87 -10.98 6.55 -4.50
CA LEU A 87 -12.04 7.57 -4.30
C LEU A 87 -11.98 8.28 -2.96
N GLY A 88 -11.46 7.62 -1.91
CA GLY A 88 -11.23 8.28 -0.61
C GLY A 88 -10.28 9.49 -0.68
N LYS A 89 -9.55 9.67 -1.80
CA LYS A 89 -8.63 10.79 -2.06
C LYS A 89 -9.29 11.99 -2.78
N MET A 90 -10.59 11.93 -3.12
CA MET A 90 -11.31 13.07 -3.72
C MET A 90 -12.13 13.90 -2.71
N GLN A 91 -12.18 13.51 -1.43
CA GLN A 91 -12.99 14.19 -0.41
C GLN A 91 -12.22 14.68 0.83
N GLN A 92 -10.89 14.75 0.79
CA GLN A 92 -10.09 15.41 1.83
C GLN A 92 -9.05 16.35 1.23
#